data_AF-A0A5P8MYF7-F1
#
_entry.id   AF-A0A5P8MYF7-F1
#
_cell.length_a   1.000
_cell.length_b   1.000
_cell.length_c   1.000
_cell.angle_alpha   90.00
_cell.angle_beta   90.00
_cell.angle_gamma   90.00
#
_symmetry.space_group_name_H-M   'P 1'
#
loop_
_entity.id
_entity.type
_entity.pdbx_description
1 polymer ?
#
loop_
_entity_poly.entity_id
_entity_poly.type
_entity_poly.pdbx_seq_one_letter_code
_entity_poly.pdbx_strand_id
1 'polypeptide(L)' 'MRYLAVIDNATGATVLMTPEEAEALTAIDAHEITWAIEECGVCHSLDHTILDTRSEQDILAVG' A
#
# COMPACT_ATOMS: atom_id res chain seq x y z
N MET A 1 7.22 0.14 -11.79
CA MET A 1 6.17 0.86 -11.04
C MET A 1 5.67 -0.10 -9.97
N ARG A 2 5.63 0.34 -8.71
CA ARG A 2 5.11 -0.47 -7.59
C ARG A 2 3.61 -0.27 -7.54
N TYR A 3 2.85 -1.35 -7.60
CA TYR A 3 1.41 -1.32 -7.32
C TYR A 3 1.20 -1.82 -5.89
N LEU A 4 0.22 -1.24 -5.22
CA LEU A 4 -0.21 -1.56 -3.87
C LEU A 4 -1.67 -2.01 -3.92
N ALA A 5 -2.05 -2.94 -3.06
CA ALA A 5 -3.45 -3.31 -2.89
C ALA A 5 -4.06 -2.37 -1.85
N VAL A 6 -4.97 -1.49 -2.27
CA VAL A 6 -5.72 -0.60 -1.39
C VAL A 6 -7.09 -1.22 -1.14
N ILE A 7 -7.36 -1.51 0.13
CA ILE A 7 -8.58 -2.15 0.60
C ILE A 7 -9.41 -1.11 1.35
N ASP A 8 -10.64 -0.88 0.92
CA ASP A 8 -11.64 -0.13 1.67
C ASP A 8 -12.11 -0.99 2.86
N ASN A 9 -11.88 -0.52 4.09
CA ASN A 9 -12.16 -1.28 5.31
C ASN A 9 -13.68 -1.45 5.56
N ALA A 10 -14.53 -0.60 4.98
CA ALA A 10 -15.98 -0.65 5.17
C ALA A 10 -16.65 -1.66 4.23
N THR A 11 -16.14 -1.78 3.00
CA THR A 11 -16.75 -2.61 1.94
C THR A 11 -15.95 -3.87 1.62
N GLY A 12 -14.65 -3.90 1.98
CA GLY A 12 -13.69 -4.91 1.54
C GLY A 12 -13.31 -4.79 0.06
N ALA A 13 -13.77 -3.75 -0.65
CA ALA A 13 -13.39 -3.52 -2.03
C ALA A 13 -11.88 -3.32 -2.13
N THR A 14 -11.26 -3.97 -3.11
CA THR A 14 -9.80 -3.92 -3.29
C THR A 14 -9.48 -3.39 -4.69
N VAL A 15 -8.58 -2.42 -4.77
CA VAL A 15 -8.09 -1.84 -6.02
C VAL A 15 -6.57 -1.82 -6.00
N LEU A 16 -5.95 -2.08 -7.16
CA LEU A 16 -4.52 -1.93 -7.34
C LEU A 16 -4.21 -0.52 -7.81
N MET A 17 -3.33 0.17 -7.09
CA MET A 17 -2.99 1.57 -7.31
C MET A 17 -1.50 1.83 -7.11
N THR A 18 -0.95 2.86 -7.73
CA THR A 18 0.39 3.36 -7.36
C THR A 18 0.33 4.12 -6.02
N PRO A 19 1.47 4.37 -5.34
CA PRO A 19 1.49 5.20 -4.14
C PRO A 19 0.87 6.60 -4.35
N GLU A 20 1.08 7.21 -5.51
CA GLU A 20 0.53 8.53 -5.86
C GLU A 20 -1.00 8.49 -6.07
N GLU A 21 -1.52 7.41 -6.64
CA GLU A 21 -2.97 7.18 -6.76
C GLU A 21 -3.60 6.91 -5.38
N ALA A 22 -2.90 6.16 -4.53
CA ALA A 22 -3.33 5.89 -3.16
C ALA A 22 -3.31 7.14 -2.28
N GLU A 23 -2.36 8.05 -2.48
CA GLU A 23 -2.35 9.37 -1.83
C GLU A 23 -3.62 10.16 -2.17
N ALA A 24 -3.99 10.21 -3.44
CA ALA A 24 -5.20 10.90 -3.88
C ALA A 24 -6.49 10.33 -3.25
N LEU A 25 -6.52 9.04 -2.93
CA LEU A 25 -7.67 8.36 -2.32
C LEU A 25 -7.70 8.47 -0.79
N THR A 26 -6.53 8.34 -0.15
CA THR A 26 -6.43 8.17 1.32
C THR A 26 -5.97 9.42 2.06
N ALA A 27 -5.47 10.42 1.33
CA ALA A 27 -4.81 11.62 1.86
C ALA A 27 -3.57 11.34 2.74
N ILE A 28 -3.01 10.13 2.65
CA ILE A 28 -1.69 9.80 3.22
C ILE A 28 -0.64 10.10 2.15
N ASP A 29 0.42 10.81 2.51
CA ASP A 29 1.48 11.17 1.57
C ASP A 29 2.11 9.91 0.93
N ALA A 30 2.34 9.93 -0.39
CA ALA A 30 2.88 8.77 -1.11
C ALA A 30 4.25 8.31 -0.59
N HIS A 31 5.07 9.22 -0.06
CA HIS A 31 6.34 8.89 0.59
C HIS A 31 6.12 8.13 1.89
N GLU A 32 5.15 8.55 2.72
CA GLU A 32 4.78 7.85 3.95
C GLU A 32 4.21 6.46 3.68
N ILE A 33 3.34 6.33 2.67
CA ILE A 33 2.83 5.02 2.20
C ILE A 33 4.01 4.12 1.81
N THR A 34 4.91 4.63 0.98
CA THR A 34 6.06 3.87 0.48
C THR A 34 6.97 3.42 1.62
N TRP A 35 7.28 4.30 2.56
CA TRP A 35 8.07 4.00 3.74
C TRP A 35 7.41 2.91 4.61
N ALA A 36 6.12 3.05 4.91
CA ALA A 36 5.38 2.06 5.70
C ALA A 36 5.33 0.68 5.03
N ILE A 37 5.18 0.64 3.71
CA ILE A 37 5.24 -0.61 2.94
C ILE A 37 6.63 -1.25 3.01
N GLU A 38 7.70 -0.46 2.95
CA GLU A 38 9.07 -1.00 2.99
C GLU A 38 9.46 -1.50 4.38
N GLU A 39 9.08 -0.78 5.43
CA GLU A 39 9.43 -1.13 6.80
C GLU A 39 8.50 -2.20 7.41
N CYS A 40 7.22 -2.16 7.06
CA CYS A 40 6.18 -2.95 7.72
C CYS A 40 5.38 -3.87 6.79
N GLY A 41 5.50 -3.71 5.46
CA GLY A 41 4.70 -4.45 4.48
C GLY A 41 3.24 -3.99 4.38
N VAL A 42 2.83 -3.02 5.20
CA VAL A 42 1.46 -2.52 5.28
C VAL A 42 1.42 -1.05 5.73
N CYS A 43 0.48 -0.29 5.19
CA CYS A 43 0.13 1.04 5.65
C CYS A 43 -1.38 1.06 6.01
N HIS A 44 -1.72 1.54 7.20
CA HIS A 44 -3.10 1.56 7.69
C HIS A 44 -3.59 2.99 7.92
N SER A 45 -4.84 3.22 7.56
CA SER A 45 -5.66 4.34 8.02
C SER A 45 -6.97 3.80 8.60
N LEU A 46 -7.85 4.70 9.06
CA LEU A 46 -9.17 4.32 9.54
C LEU A 46 -10.00 3.66 8.44
N ASP A 47 -10.01 4.25 7.25
CA ASP A 47 -10.89 3.83 6.16
C ASP A 47 -10.24 2.84 5.20
N HIS A 48 -8.91 2.80 5.15
CA HIS A 48 -8.17 1.99 4.18
C HIS A 48 -7.02 1.19 4.78
N THR A 49 -6.80 0.01 4.23
CA THR A 49 -5.60 -0.80 4.44
C THR A 49 -4.86 -0.94 3.12
N ILE A 50 -3.58 -0.58 3.10
CA ILE A 50 -2.72 -0.61 1.91
C ILE A 50 -1.64 -1.67 2.10
N LEU A 51 -1.56 -2.64 1.18
CA LEU A 51 -0.66 -3.78 1.27
C LEU A 51 0.34 -3.81 0.12
N ASP A 52 1.53 -4.33 0.40
CA ASP A 52 2.49 -4.69 -0.64
C ASP A 52 1.92 -5.85 -1.48
N THR A 53 2.07 -5.77 -2.79
CA THR A 53 1.67 -6.84 -3.71
C THR A 53 2.85 -7.65 -4.22
N ARG A 54 4.08 -7.29 -3.84
CA ARG A 54 5.28 -8.05 -4.17
C ARG A 54 5.22 -9.43 -3.53
N SER A 55 5.76 -10.42 -4.23
CA SER A 55 5.91 -11.74 -3.63
C SER A 55 6.96 -11.71 -2.51
N GLU A 56 6.88 -12.65 -1.58
CA GLU A 56 7.90 -12.81 -0.53
C GLU A 56 9.32 -12.91 -1.13
N GLN A 57 9.46 -13.61 -2.26
CA GLN A 57 10.74 -13.75 -2.95
C GLN A 57 11.29 -12.41 -3.44
N ASP A 58 10.42 -11.51 -3.93
CA ASP A 58 10.81 -10.18 -4.38
C ASP A 58 11.18 -9.26 -3.22
N ILE A 59 10.58 -9.45 -2.04
CA ILE A 59 10.90 -8.69 -0.82
C ILE A 59 12.28 -9.12 -0.30
N LEU A 60 12.51 -10.44 -0.20
CA LEU A 60 13.78 -10.99 0.30
C LEU A 60 14.98 -10.75 -0.62
N ALA A 61 14.75 -10.54 -1.92
CA ALA A 61 15.84 -10.27 -2.88
C ALA A 61 16.41 -8.84 -2.78
N VAL A 62 15.75 -7.94 -2.05
CA VAL A 62 16.13 -6.51 -1.92
C VAL A 62 16.62 -6.18 -0.50
N GLY A 63 16.40 -7.08 0.46
CA GLY A 63 16.80 -6.94 1.88
C GLY A 63 18.20 -7.46 2.20
#